data_AF-A0A5N5L659-F1
#
_entry.id   AF-A0A5N5L659-F1
#
_cell.length_a   1.000
_cell.length_b   1.000
_cell.length_c   1.000
_cell.angle_alpha   90.00
_cell.angle_beta   90.00
_cell.angle_gamma   90.00
#
_symmetry.space_group_name_H-M   'P 1'
#
loop_
_entity.id
_entity.type
_entity.pdbx_description
1 polymer ?
#
loop_
_entity_poly.entity_id
_entity_poly.type
_entity_poly.pdbx_seq_one_letter_code
_entity_poly.pdbx_strand_id
1 'polypeptide(L)'
;MTTRFKKNRKKRGHVSAGHGRIGKHRKHPGGRGNAGGMHHHRILFDKYHPGYFGKVGMRYFHKLRNKFHCPIVNIDKLWSMVPQDVKEKATKDTVPMIDVTQFGYFKVLGKGCLPEKQPIVVKAKLISKTAEKKIKEAGGAVVLTA
;
A
#
# COMPACT_ATOMS: atom_id res chain seq x y z
N MET A 1 21.42 -16.79 -11.12
CA MET A 1 22.14 -16.42 -12.36
C MET A 1 23.40 -17.28 -12.51
N THR A 2 23.50 -18.07 -13.58
CA THR A 2 24.66 -18.92 -13.87
C THR A 2 25.89 -18.09 -14.26
N THR A 3 27.09 -18.57 -13.90
CA THR A 3 28.37 -17.87 -14.13
C THR A 3 28.65 -17.54 -15.59
N ARG A 4 28.17 -18.36 -16.54
CA ARG A 4 28.39 -18.20 -17.99
C ARG A 4 27.90 -16.87 -18.56
N PHE A 5 26.83 -16.29 -17.99
CA PHE A 5 26.22 -15.06 -18.50
C PHE A 5 26.74 -13.79 -17.79
N LYS A 6 27.70 -13.90 -16.86
CA LYS A 6 28.24 -12.73 -16.16
C LYS A 6 29.04 -11.84 -17.12
N LYS A 7 28.77 -10.53 -17.10
CA LYS A 7 29.46 -9.52 -17.91
C LYS A 7 30.99 -9.63 -17.86
N ASN A 8 31.55 -9.99 -16.69
CA ASN A 8 33.00 -10.12 -16.52
C ASN A 8 33.60 -11.27 -17.36
N ARG A 9 32.84 -12.34 -17.67
CA ARG A 9 33.34 -13.43 -18.52
C ARG A 9 33.63 -12.95 -19.94
N LYS A 10 32.79 -12.07 -20.49
CA LYS A 10 32.96 -11.45 -21.80
C LYS A 10 34.12 -10.44 -21.85
N LYS A 11 34.64 -10.01 -20.69
CA LYS A 11 35.71 -9.00 -20.60
C LYS A 11 37.11 -9.59 -20.37
N ARG A 12 37.26 -10.92 -20.37
CA ARG A 12 38.59 -11.57 -20.31
C ARG A 12 39.39 -11.19 -21.56
N GLY A 13 40.64 -10.78 -21.38
CA GLY A 13 41.48 -10.23 -22.45
C GLY A 13 41.37 -8.70 -22.63
N HIS A 14 40.40 -8.04 -21.98
CA HIS A 14 40.35 -6.57 -21.97
C HIS A 14 41.13 -5.98 -20.79
N VAL A 15 41.99 -5.00 -21.06
CA VAL A 15 42.97 -4.44 -20.12
C VAL A 15 42.38 -3.94 -18.79
N SER A 16 41.21 -3.28 -18.79
CA SER A 16 40.65 -2.63 -17.59
C SER A 16 39.38 -3.29 -17.04
N ALA A 17 38.98 -4.45 -17.56
CA ALA A 17 37.70 -5.10 -17.26
C ALA A 17 36.49 -4.13 -17.34
N GLY A 18 36.58 -3.11 -18.20
CA GLY A 18 35.55 -2.08 -18.42
C GLY A 18 35.30 -1.14 -17.23
N HIS A 19 36.32 -0.87 -16.42
CA HIS A 19 36.33 0.17 -15.39
C HIS A 19 37.16 1.42 -15.80
N GLY A 20 37.55 1.50 -17.07
CA GLY A 20 38.34 2.61 -17.62
C GLY A 20 39.83 2.54 -17.27
N ARG A 21 40.69 3.17 -18.10
CA ARG A 21 42.15 3.19 -17.90
C ARG A 21 42.60 4.27 -16.90
N ILE A 22 42.00 5.46 -16.97
CA ILE A 22 42.40 6.64 -16.19
C ILE A 22 41.81 6.60 -14.77
N GLY A 23 40.48 6.54 -14.64
CA GLY A 23 39.81 6.57 -13.33
C GLY A 23 40.07 5.33 -12.46
N LYS A 24 40.21 4.16 -13.09
CA LYS A 24 40.44 2.83 -12.49
C LYS A 24 39.33 2.40 -11.50
N HIS A 25 39.25 1.10 -11.24
CA HIS A 25 38.41 0.59 -10.16
C HIS A 25 39.16 0.72 -8.82
N ARG A 26 38.66 1.57 -7.92
CA ARG A 26 39.15 1.73 -6.55
C ARG A 26 38.11 1.23 -5.55
N LYS A 27 38.55 0.76 -4.39
CA LYS A 27 37.67 0.09 -3.40
C LYS A 27 36.49 0.97 -2.96
N HIS A 28 36.73 2.22 -2.51
CA HIS A 28 35.69 3.14 -2.02
C HIS A 28 36.06 4.62 -2.24
N PRO A 29 36.00 5.15 -3.49
CA PRO A 29 36.47 6.50 -3.79
C PRO A 29 35.62 7.64 -3.18
N GLY A 30 34.33 7.40 -2.88
CA GLY A 30 33.43 8.39 -2.28
C GLY A 30 33.01 8.08 -0.84
N GLY A 31 33.66 7.11 -0.19
CA GLY A 31 33.25 6.55 1.10
C GLY A 31 32.45 5.25 0.98
N ARG A 32 31.97 4.74 2.12
CA ARG A 32 31.20 3.50 2.23
C ARG A 32 29.75 3.79 2.60
N GLY A 33 28.81 3.05 2.02
CA GLY A 33 27.38 3.21 2.32
C GLY A 33 26.89 4.64 2.02
N ASN A 34 26.15 5.21 2.97
CA ASN A 34 25.53 6.54 2.86
C ASN A 34 26.46 7.70 3.29
N ALA A 35 27.79 7.51 3.17
CA ALA A 35 28.77 8.52 3.54
C ALA A 35 28.64 9.80 2.71
N GLY A 36 28.91 10.94 3.34
CA GLY A 36 28.94 12.24 2.67
C GLY A 36 27.58 12.81 2.29
N GLY A 37 26.48 12.27 2.81
CA GLY A 37 25.14 12.65 2.38
C GLY A 37 24.74 14.11 2.64
N MET A 38 25.41 14.82 3.55
CA MET A 38 25.29 16.28 3.73
C MET A 38 26.48 17.07 3.15
N HIS A 39 27.49 16.39 2.62
CA HIS A 39 28.74 16.97 2.13
C HIS A 39 28.88 16.73 0.62
N HIS A 40 29.86 15.92 0.21
CA HIS A 40 30.18 15.67 -1.20
C HIS A 40 29.14 14.84 -1.96
N HIS A 41 28.19 14.20 -1.28
CA HIS A 41 27.04 13.54 -1.89
C HIS A 41 25.71 14.27 -1.63
N ARG A 42 25.75 15.53 -1.15
CA ARG A 42 24.54 16.30 -0.81
C ARG A 42 23.53 16.37 -1.95
N ILE A 43 23.98 16.64 -3.17
CA ILE A 43 23.12 16.75 -4.35
C ILE A 43 22.31 15.46 -4.59
N LEU A 44 22.89 14.28 -4.32
CA LEU A 44 22.19 13.00 -4.46
C LEU A 44 21.03 12.88 -3.46
N PHE A 45 21.26 13.31 -2.22
CA PHE A 45 20.25 13.26 -1.16
C PHE A 45 19.18 14.33 -1.35
N ASP A 46 19.54 15.56 -1.68
CA ASP A 46 18.57 16.63 -1.87
C ASP A 46 17.66 16.36 -3.09
N LYS A 47 18.23 15.79 -4.17
CA LYS A 47 17.48 15.53 -5.40
C LYS A 47 16.54 14.32 -5.31
N TYR A 48 17.00 13.22 -4.71
CA TYR A 48 16.27 11.95 -4.76
C TYR A 48 15.69 11.51 -3.40
N HIS A 49 16.19 12.08 -2.30
CA HIS A 49 15.80 11.70 -0.94
C HIS A 49 15.49 12.94 -0.08
N PRO A 50 14.60 13.86 -0.54
CA PRO A 50 14.22 15.01 0.27
C PRO A 50 13.57 14.56 1.57
N GLY A 51 13.97 15.17 2.69
CA GLY A 51 13.51 14.81 4.03
C GLY A 51 14.23 13.60 4.68
N TYR A 52 15.28 13.06 4.05
CA TYR A 52 16.08 12.00 4.64
C TYR A 52 16.78 12.43 5.94
N PHE A 53 17.24 13.67 6.00
CA PHE A 53 17.87 14.24 7.18
C PHE A 53 16.87 15.09 7.98
N GLY A 54 16.93 14.97 9.31
CA GLY A 54 16.07 15.67 10.24
C GLY A 54 15.28 14.71 11.14
N LYS A 55 14.47 15.28 12.03
CA LYS A 55 13.60 14.52 12.94
C LYS A 55 12.22 15.14 12.94
N VAL A 56 11.18 14.30 12.88
CA VAL A 56 9.78 14.73 12.83
C VAL A 56 8.94 13.84 13.75
N GLY A 57 7.92 14.41 14.40
CA GLY A 57 6.94 13.67 15.20
C GLY A 57 7.41 13.21 16.59
N MET A 58 6.54 12.45 17.26
CA MET A 58 6.73 11.94 18.63
C MET A 58 7.19 10.47 18.64
N ARG A 59 8.04 10.09 19.61
CA ARG A 59 8.52 8.70 19.76
C ARG A 59 7.45 7.85 20.46
N TYR A 60 7.02 6.77 19.82
CA TYR A 60 6.12 5.76 20.39
C TYR A 60 6.92 4.52 20.79
N PHE A 61 7.06 4.27 22.09
CA PHE A 61 7.76 3.08 22.60
C PHE A 61 6.85 1.85 22.60
N HIS A 62 7.43 0.66 22.41
CA HIS A 62 6.71 -0.62 22.48
C HIS A 62 5.47 -0.68 21.57
N LYS A 63 5.62 -0.24 20.31
CA LYS A 63 4.52 -0.18 19.34
C LYS A 63 3.99 -1.57 18.96
N LEU A 64 2.86 -1.96 19.54
CA LEU A 64 2.14 -3.19 19.21
C LEU A 64 1.27 -3.00 17.97
N ARG A 65 1.71 -3.52 16.81
CA ARG A 65 1.01 -3.35 15.52
C ARG A 65 -0.43 -3.89 15.54
N ASN A 66 -0.70 -4.94 16.29
CA ASN A 66 -2.03 -5.56 16.37
C ASN A 66 -3.10 -4.60 16.93
N LYS A 67 -2.72 -3.69 17.84
CA LYS A 67 -3.64 -2.66 18.37
C LYS A 67 -4.05 -1.62 17.32
N PHE A 68 -3.22 -1.43 16.29
CA PHE A 68 -3.45 -0.49 15.19
C PHE A 68 -3.93 -1.19 13.92
N HIS A 69 -4.20 -2.50 13.99
CA HIS A 69 -4.64 -3.26 12.84
C HIS A 69 -6.06 -2.83 12.45
N CYS A 70 -6.19 -2.17 11.31
CA CYS A 70 -7.46 -1.70 10.78
C CYS A 70 -7.44 -1.73 9.25
N PRO A 71 -7.58 -2.93 8.63
CA PRO A 71 -7.65 -3.05 7.18
C PRO A 71 -8.92 -2.37 6.66
N ILE A 72 -8.78 -1.74 5.49
CA ILE A 72 -9.78 -0.85 4.93
C ILE A 72 -10.36 -1.42 3.65
N VAL A 73 -11.67 -1.34 3.51
CA VAL A 73 -12.40 -1.58 2.25
C VAL A 73 -13.15 -0.32 1.83
N ASN A 74 -13.23 -0.06 0.53
CA ASN A 74 -14.05 1.01 -0.01
C ASN A 74 -15.40 0.46 -0.52
N ILE A 75 -16.40 1.34 -0.55
CA ILE A 75 -17.77 0.98 -0.90
C ILE A 75 -17.91 0.40 -2.32
N ASP A 76 -17.11 0.87 -3.27
CA ASP A 76 -17.06 0.35 -4.65
C ASP A 76 -16.76 -1.16 -4.72
N LYS A 77 -16.03 -1.70 -3.74
CA LYS A 77 -15.64 -3.11 -3.69
C LYS A 77 -16.62 -4.00 -2.92
N LEU A 78 -17.59 -3.43 -2.22
CA LEU A 78 -18.51 -4.21 -1.38
C LEU A 78 -19.34 -5.19 -2.21
N TRP A 79 -19.88 -4.75 -3.35
CA TRP A 79 -20.62 -5.63 -4.26
C TRP A 79 -19.76 -6.76 -4.81
N SER A 80 -18.46 -6.58 -4.99
CA SER A 80 -17.58 -7.66 -5.45
C SER A 80 -17.37 -8.76 -4.42
N MET A 81 -17.67 -8.52 -3.13
CA MET A 81 -17.55 -9.52 -2.07
C MET A 81 -18.76 -10.47 -2.00
N VAL A 82 -19.86 -10.10 -2.65
CA VAL A 82 -21.07 -10.92 -2.68
C VAL A 82 -20.93 -11.98 -3.79
N PRO A 83 -21.15 -13.27 -3.50
CA PRO A 83 -21.23 -14.31 -4.52
C PRO A 83 -22.33 -14.03 -5.54
N GLN A 84 -22.14 -14.46 -6.79
CA GLN A 84 -23.05 -14.16 -7.89
C GLN A 84 -24.49 -14.64 -7.61
N ASP A 85 -24.65 -15.84 -7.06
CA ASP A 85 -25.94 -16.43 -6.72
C ASP A 85 -26.76 -15.59 -5.73
N VAL A 86 -26.07 -14.90 -4.81
CA VAL A 86 -26.70 -14.01 -3.82
C VAL A 86 -27.05 -12.66 -4.44
N LYS A 87 -26.26 -12.19 -5.42
CA LYS A 87 -26.58 -10.97 -6.18
C LYS A 87 -27.83 -11.13 -7.03
N GLU A 88 -28.00 -12.31 -7.64
CA GLU A 88 -29.16 -12.59 -8.50
C GLU A 88 -30.46 -12.71 -7.71
N LYS A 89 -30.38 -13.18 -6.47
CA LYS A 89 -31.51 -13.27 -5.54
C LYS A 89 -31.79 -11.96 -4.79
N ALA A 90 -30.91 -10.96 -4.89
CA ALA A 90 -31.08 -9.69 -4.20
C ALA A 90 -32.19 -8.87 -4.87
N THR A 91 -33.32 -8.76 -4.17
CA THR A 91 -34.44 -7.91 -4.55
C THR A 91 -34.50 -6.67 -3.65
N LYS A 92 -35.43 -5.75 -3.92
CA LYS A 92 -35.64 -4.58 -3.05
C LYS A 92 -36.02 -4.97 -1.61
N ASP A 93 -36.70 -6.11 -1.44
CA ASP A 93 -37.18 -6.59 -0.14
C ASP A 93 -36.16 -7.52 0.55
N THR A 94 -35.33 -8.22 -0.24
CA THR A 94 -34.29 -9.13 0.27
C THR A 94 -32.91 -8.54 0.02
N VAL A 95 -32.42 -7.77 1.00
CA VAL A 95 -31.15 -7.03 0.93
C VAL A 95 -29.99 -7.89 1.45
N PRO A 96 -28.88 -8.04 0.70
CA PRO A 96 -27.73 -8.81 1.17
C PRO A 96 -27.02 -8.09 2.33
N MET A 97 -26.71 -8.86 3.38
CA MET A 97 -25.85 -8.41 4.48
C MET A 97 -24.41 -8.83 4.23
N ILE A 98 -23.50 -7.86 4.24
CA ILE A 98 -22.06 -8.09 4.08
C ILE A 98 -21.37 -7.84 5.41
N ASP A 99 -20.88 -8.90 6.03
CA ASP A 99 -19.98 -8.79 7.19
C ASP A 99 -18.54 -8.64 6.71
N VAL A 100 -18.06 -7.39 6.66
CA VAL A 100 -16.71 -7.11 6.15
C VAL A 100 -15.61 -7.66 7.08
N THR A 101 -15.96 -7.98 8.33
CA THR A 101 -14.99 -8.54 9.29
C THR A 101 -14.62 -9.98 8.95
N GLN A 102 -15.54 -10.75 8.38
CA GLN A 102 -15.29 -12.11 7.90
C GLN A 102 -14.29 -12.11 6.73
N PHE A 103 -14.30 -11.04 5.93
CA PHE A 103 -13.34 -10.81 4.84
C PHE A 103 -12.05 -10.14 5.31
N GLY A 104 -11.86 -9.96 6.63
CA GLY A 104 -10.64 -9.40 7.21
C GLY A 104 -10.56 -7.87 7.21
N TYR A 105 -11.65 -7.16 6.92
CA TYR A 105 -11.70 -5.70 6.93
C TYR A 105 -12.39 -5.16 8.18
N PHE A 106 -11.85 -4.09 8.76
CA PHE A 106 -12.39 -3.48 9.98
C PHE A 106 -13.05 -2.13 9.72
N LYS A 107 -12.58 -1.38 8.70
CA LYS A 107 -13.10 -0.05 8.38
C LYS A 107 -13.59 0.07 6.95
N VAL A 108 -14.78 0.65 6.78
CA VAL A 108 -15.38 0.96 5.48
C VAL A 108 -15.21 2.45 5.16
N LEU A 109 -14.70 2.76 3.96
CA LEU A 109 -14.49 4.12 3.44
C LEU A 109 -15.34 4.41 2.19
N GLY A 110 -15.61 5.70 1.97
CA GLY A 110 -16.58 6.20 0.97
C GLY A 110 -16.06 6.49 -0.44
N LYS A 111 -14.94 5.89 -0.87
CA LYS A 111 -14.47 6.05 -2.25
C LYS A 111 -15.37 5.27 -3.22
N GLY A 112 -15.68 5.87 -4.38
CA GLY A 112 -16.49 5.26 -5.44
C GLY A 112 -18.00 5.38 -5.21
N CYS A 113 -18.78 4.63 -5.98
CA CYS A 113 -20.24 4.66 -5.98
C CYS A 113 -20.80 3.25 -5.74
N LEU A 114 -21.97 3.18 -5.10
CA LEU A 114 -22.78 1.96 -5.08
C LEU A 114 -23.62 1.89 -6.36
N PRO A 115 -23.94 0.68 -6.83
CA PRO A 115 -24.95 0.48 -7.87
C PRO A 115 -26.28 1.11 -7.44
N GLU A 116 -26.79 2.00 -8.27
CA GLU A 116 -28.10 2.60 -8.09
C GLU A 116 -29.15 1.48 -8.21
N LYS A 117 -30.00 1.31 -7.18
CA LYS A 117 -31.07 0.29 -7.04
C LYS A 117 -30.70 -1.04 -6.38
N GLN A 118 -29.46 -1.24 -5.92
CA GLN A 118 -29.12 -2.43 -5.14
C GLN A 118 -28.68 -2.03 -3.73
N PRO A 119 -29.60 -2.02 -2.75
CA PRO A 119 -29.26 -1.73 -1.36
C PRO A 119 -28.33 -2.82 -0.80
N ILE A 120 -27.51 -2.45 0.19
CA ILE A 120 -26.67 -3.39 0.96
C ILE A 120 -26.79 -3.04 2.45
N VAL A 121 -26.85 -4.07 3.30
CA VAL A 121 -26.58 -3.91 4.73
C VAL A 121 -25.11 -4.24 5.01
N VAL A 122 -24.35 -3.28 5.52
CA VAL A 122 -22.91 -3.45 5.78
C VAL A 122 -22.65 -3.58 7.27
N LYS A 123 -22.04 -4.69 7.69
CA LYS A 123 -21.62 -4.90 9.07
C LYS A 123 -20.11 -4.71 9.21
N ALA A 124 -19.67 -3.71 9.98
CA ALA A 124 -18.27 -3.30 10.12
C ALA A 124 -17.95 -2.76 11.52
N LYS A 125 -16.66 -2.72 11.91
CA LYS A 125 -16.24 -2.12 13.20
C LYS A 125 -16.24 -0.60 13.16
N LEU A 126 -15.76 -0.04 12.05
CA LEU A 126 -15.63 1.41 11.85
C LEU A 126 -16.16 1.79 10.47
N ILE A 127 -16.77 2.98 10.38
CA ILE A 127 -17.24 3.52 9.11
C ILE A 127 -16.92 5.01 8.99
N SER A 128 -16.60 5.49 7.78
CA SER A 128 -16.48 6.94 7.54
C SER A 128 -17.85 7.59 7.37
N LYS A 129 -17.98 8.86 7.77
CA LYS A 129 -19.21 9.65 7.58
C LYS A 129 -19.69 9.65 6.11
N THR A 130 -18.75 9.79 5.18
CA THR A 130 -19.03 9.73 3.74
C THR A 130 -19.53 8.37 3.29
N ALA A 131 -19.05 7.29 3.91
CA ALA A 131 -19.45 5.95 3.57
C ALA A 131 -20.87 5.67 4.05
N GLU A 132 -21.14 6.00 5.31
CA GLU A 132 -22.45 5.87 5.90
C GLU A 132 -23.51 6.68 5.12
N LYS A 133 -23.20 7.92 4.74
CA LYS A 133 -24.08 8.75 3.92
C LYS A 133 -24.44 8.07 2.60
N LYS A 134 -23.45 7.58 1.86
CA LYS A 134 -23.67 6.92 0.55
C LYS A 134 -24.45 5.60 0.67
N ILE A 135 -24.19 4.80 1.71
CA ILE A 135 -24.92 3.55 1.95
C ILE A 135 -26.39 3.86 2.26
N LYS A 136 -26.66 4.87 3.10
CA LYS A 136 -28.02 5.32 3.42
C LYS A 136 -28.75 5.87 2.18
N GLU A 137 -28.07 6.67 1.36
CA GLU A 137 -28.62 7.21 0.10
C GLU A 137 -28.94 6.09 -0.90
N ALA A 138 -28.18 5.01 -0.92
CA ALA A 138 -28.46 3.82 -1.73
C ALA A 138 -29.59 2.93 -1.17
N GLY A 139 -30.24 3.33 -0.07
CA GLY A 139 -31.28 2.55 0.61
C GLY A 139 -30.76 1.39 1.47
N GLY A 140 -29.45 1.38 1.75
CA GLY A 140 -28.81 0.41 2.62
C GLY A 140 -28.75 0.83 4.09
N ALA A 141 -28.25 -0.06 4.92
CA ALA A 141 -28.05 0.19 6.35
C ALA A 141 -26.64 -0.19 6.80
N VAL A 142 -26.20 0.37 7.92
CA VAL A 142 -24.89 0.09 8.51
C VAL A 142 -25.10 -0.49 9.90
N VAL A 143 -24.50 -1.64 10.16
CA VAL A 143 -24.52 -2.31 11.47
C VAL A 143 -23.10 -2.29 12.04
N LEU A 144 -22.95 -1.72 13.24
CA LEU A 144 -21.65 -1.73 13.92
C LEU A 144 -21.44 -3.06 14.64
N THR A 145 -20.24 -3.60 14.55
CA THR A 145 -19.82 -4.82 15.24
C THR A 145 -18.54 -4.61 16.03
N ALA A 146 -18.36 -5.34 17.12
CA ALA A 146 -17.18 -5.27 17.97
C ALA A 146 -16.00 -6.08 17.42
#